data_AF-A0A2J6Q776-F1
#
_entry.id   AF-A0A2J6Q776-F1
#
_cell.length_a   1.000
_cell.length_b   1.000
_cell.length_c   1.000
_cell.angle_alpha   90.00
_cell.angle_beta   90.00
_cell.angle_gamma   90.00
#
_symmetry.space_group_name_H-M   'P 1'
#
loop_
_entity.id
_entity.type
_entity.pdbx_description
1 polymer ?
#
loop_
_entity_poly.entity_id
_entity_poly.type
_entity_poly.pdbx_seq_one_letter_code
_entity_poly.pdbx_strand_id
1 'polypeptide(L)'
;MAARTAAQEEFDSIVSKASGTSRLDHHPSDTDDYRHDRPTGEQDEETEYAQKRVDENMRMPSLDPRGGVFHLPHRDFDSGRTTGVKGVIADARSYEEARRTGSYRGSRGNSSTRDAKRASSATFLNDDGEGSASEEEEFIERWRAQRRQELSTIGNDIRNRRTSPSVRRYGRFDEVDAMGYLDAIEKVTRDTIVVVFVYDHECPVSQIISDALAPLVPTHPAIHFVRVHYADIEFDNAGVPAILAYKNQGDLFANLTYIIDQIPDDTLFDTRALETILRKHKII
;
A
#
# COMPACT_ATOMS: atom_id res chain seq x y z
N MET A 1 41.11 24.30 17.39
CA MET A 1 39.64 24.24 17.24
C MET A 1 39.37 23.43 15.98
N ALA A 2 38.81 22.23 16.10
CA ALA A 2 38.54 21.37 14.95
C ALA A 2 37.40 21.97 14.13
N ALA A 3 37.62 22.17 12.83
CA ALA A 3 36.63 22.70 11.90
C ALA A 3 35.45 21.72 11.83
N ARG A 4 34.22 22.21 12.04
CA ARG A 4 33.00 21.43 11.83
C ARG A 4 32.87 21.13 10.34
N THR A 5 32.56 19.88 10.00
CA THR A 5 32.37 19.47 8.60
C THR A 5 31.01 19.93 8.10
N ALA A 6 30.87 20.15 6.79
CA ALA A 6 29.59 20.53 6.17
C ALA A 6 28.46 19.55 6.51
N ALA A 7 28.77 18.25 6.60
CA ALA A 7 27.82 17.23 7.02
C ALA A 7 27.37 17.37 8.48
N GLN A 8 28.25 17.84 9.36
CA GLN A 8 27.91 18.10 10.76
C GLN A 8 26.97 19.32 10.88
N GLU A 9 27.19 20.32 10.05
CA GLU A 9 26.38 21.55 10.01
C GLU A 9 24.97 21.28 9.46
N GLU A 10 24.85 20.43 8.43
CA GLU A 10 23.55 19.96 7.94
C GLU A 10 22.81 19.11 8.97
N PHE A 11 23.52 18.22 9.67
CA PHE A 11 22.91 17.38 10.72
C PHE A 11 22.39 18.23 11.89
N ASP A 12 23.18 19.19 12.37
CA ASP A 12 22.79 20.09 13.45
C ASP A 12 21.59 20.97 13.03
N SER A 13 21.51 21.37 11.76
CA SER A 13 20.36 22.09 11.18
C SER A 13 19.08 21.25 11.18
N ILE A 14 19.17 19.97 10.81
CA ILE A 14 18.01 19.06 10.79
C ILE A 14 17.52 18.80 12.22
N VAL A 15 18.44 18.54 13.16
CA VAL A 15 18.11 18.25 14.57
C VAL A 15 17.51 19.47 15.26
N SER A 16 18.03 20.68 15.01
CA SER A 16 17.45 21.92 15.54
C SER A 16 16.07 22.22 14.96
N LYS A 17 15.85 21.98 13.66
CA LYS A 17 14.53 22.13 13.03
C LYS A 17 13.51 21.12 13.54
N ALA A 18 13.93 19.89 13.85
CA ALA A 18 13.07 18.85 14.41
C ALA A 18 12.74 19.05 15.90
N SER A 19 13.59 19.77 16.65
CA SER A 19 13.42 20.04 18.08
C SER A 19 12.76 21.39 18.39
N GLY A 20 12.49 22.22 17.39
CA GLY A 20 11.75 23.47 17.53
C GLY A 20 10.34 23.24 18.07
N THR A 21 9.98 24.00 19.11
CA THR A 21 8.76 23.80 19.93
C THR A 21 7.46 24.20 19.23
N SER A 22 7.50 24.61 17.96
CA SER A 22 6.33 24.94 17.16
C SER A 22 6.12 23.86 16.11
N ARG A 23 5.56 22.71 16.52
CA ARG A 23 4.85 21.86 15.57
C ARG A 23 3.65 22.68 15.10
N LEU A 24 3.74 23.26 13.93
CA LEU A 24 2.59 23.86 13.28
C LEU A 24 1.58 22.73 13.05
N ASP A 25 0.33 22.93 13.45
CA ASP A 25 -0.77 21.98 13.20
C ASP A 25 -1.13 21.88 11.70
N HIS A 26 -0.43 22.62 10.84
CA HIS A 26 -0.62 22.69 9.41
C HIS A 26 0.73 22.69 8.68
N HIS A 27 0.70 22.23 7.43
CA HIS A 27 1.87 22.14 6.57
C HIS A 27 2.32 23.56 6.15
N PRO A 28 3.63 23.86 6.10
CA PRO A 28 4.14 25.22 5.84
C PRO A 28 3.82 25.79 4.45
N SER A 29 3.35 24.99 3.49
CA SER A 29 2.82 25.50 2.21
C SER A 29 1.42 26.08 2.35
N ASP A 30 0.68 25.68 3.38
CA ASP A 30 -0.74 25.98 3.52
C ASP A 30 -0.96 27.26 4.35
N THR A 31 0.14 27.86 4.86
CA THR A 31 0.10 29.07 5.70
C THR A 31 -0.54 30.27 5.02
N ASP A 32 -0.46 30.37 3.69
CA ASP A 32 -1.08 31.45 2.94
C ASP A 32 -2.59 31.25 2.75
N ASP A 33 -3.05 29.99 2.69
CA ASP A 33 -4.47 29.65 2.57
C ASP A 33 -5.23 29.91 3.87
N TYR A 34 -4.60 29.59 5.02
CA TYR A 34 -5.18 29.79 6.36
C TYR A 34 -4.97 31.19 6.94
N ARG A 35 -4.46 32.14 6.15
CA ARG A 35 -4.13 33.49 6.64
C ARG A 35 -5.39 34.25 7.11
N HIS A 36 -6.55 33.89 6.57
CA HIS A 36 -7.86 34.42 6.96
C HIS A 36 -8.55 33.64 8.08
N ASP A 37 -8.09 32.44 8.40
CA ASP A 37 -8.65 31.60 9.47
C ASP A 37 -7.96 31.85 10.82
N ARG A 38 -7.06 32.84 10.89
CA ARG A 38 -6.49 33.26 12.18
C ARG A 38 -7.60 33.78 13.07
N PRO A 39 -7.77 33.25 14.30
CA PRO A 39 -8.77 33.75 15.22
C PRO A 39 -8.42 35.21 15.56
N THR A 40 -9.14 36.15 14.95
CA THR A 40 -9.25 37.51 15.46
C THR A 40 -9.89 37.39 16.84
N GLY A 41 -9.14 37.76 17.88
CA GLY A 41 -9.40 37.46 19.29
C GLY A 41 -10.59 38.18 19.93
N GLU A 42 -11.70 38.32 19.22
CA GLU A 42 -12.98 38.77 19.76
C GLU A 42 -14.04 37.78 19.27
N GLN A 43 -14.25 36.71 20.04
CA GLN A 43 -15.41 35.84 19.82
C GLN A 43 -16.64 36.59 20.33
N ASP A 44 -17.45 37.11 19.40
CA ASP A 44 -18.70 37.78 19.74
C ASP A 44 -19.61 36.82 20.54
N GLU A 45 -20.36 37.32 21.52
CA GLU A 45 -21.30 36.51 22.34
C GLU A 45 -22.31 35.72 21.47
N GLU A 46 -22.62 36.24 20.28
CA GLU A 46 -23.46 35.58 19.28
C GLU A 46 -22.81 34.31 18.69
N THR A 47 -21.48 34.31 18.51
CA THR A 47 -20.73 33.14 18.03
C THR A 47 -20.68 32.04 19.08
N GLU A 48 -20.48 32.38 20.35
CA GLU A 48 -20.49 31.41 21.45
C GLU A 48 -21.89 30.80 21.64
N TYR A 49 -22.95 31.60 21.49
CA TYR A 49 -24.32 31.12 21.54
C TYR A 49 -24.67 30.21 20.35
N ALA A 50 -24.23 30.56 19.14
CA ALA A 50 -24.40 29.73 17.95
C ALA A 50 -23.67 28.39 18.13
N GLN A 51 -22.45 28.41 18.64
CA GLN A 51 -21.64 27.22 18.88
C GLN A 51 -22.26 26.33 19.97
N LYS A 52 -22.79 26.90 21.05
CA LYS A 52 -23.56 26.17 22.06
C LYS A 52 -24.82 25.51 21.47
N ARG A 53 -25.58 26.20 20.62
CA ARG A 53 -26.74 25.57 19.94
C ARG A 53 -26.33 24.48 18.97
N VAL A 54 -25.22 24.63 18.25
CA VAL A 54 -24.70 23.58 17.37
C VAL A 54 -24.30 22.36 18.17
N ASP A 55 -23.56 22.53 19.27
CA ASP A 55 -23.17 21.44 20.16
C ASP A 55 -24.40 20.77 20.79
N GLU A 56 -25.37 21.54 21.26
CA GLU A 56 -26.62 21.01 21.82
C GLU A 56 -27.41 20.19 20.77
N ASN A 57 -27.49 20.70 19.54
CA ASN A 57 -28.22 20.05 18.45
C ASN A 57 -27.47 18.82 17.90
N MET A 58 -26.13 18.80 17.96
CA MET A 58 -25.30 17.64 17.65
C MET A 58 -25.33 16.57 18.75
N ARG A 59 -25.68 16.97 19.99
CA ARG A 59 -25.81 16.09 21.15
C ARG A 59 -27.23 15.56 21.34
N MET A 60 -28.20 16.04 20.56
CA MET A 60 -29.54 15.45 20.55
C MET A 60 -29.49 14.02 19.98
N PRO A 61 -30.13 13.04 20.64
CA PRO A 61 -30.31 11.72 20.05
C PRO A 61 -31.01 11.89 18.71
N SER A 62 -30.37 11.48 17.64
CA SER A 62 -31.04 11.38 16.35
C SER A 62 -32.21 10.41 16.57
N LEU A 63 -33.43 10.91 16.56
CA LEU A 63 -34.64 10.09 16.63
C LEU A 63 -35.02 9.72 15.20
N ASP A 64 -35.30 8.44 14.97
CA ASP A 64 -35.90 7.98 13.71
C ASP A 64 -37.19 8.78 13.46
N PRO A 65 -37.54 9.19 12.23
CA PRO A 65 -38.83 9.81 11.90
C PRO A 65 -40.06 9.03 12.40
N ARG A 66 -39.89 7.75 12.77
CA ARG A 66 -40.91 6.87 13.35
C ARG A 66 -40.87 6.74 14.88
N GLY A 67 -40.08 7.56 15.58
CA GLY A 67 -40.07 7.64 17.05
C GLY A 67 -39.30 6.50 17.75
N GLY A 68 -38.32 5.90 17.09
CA GLY A 68 -37.46 4.85 17.65
C GLY A 68 -35.99 5.28 17.78
N VAL A 69 -35.26 4.63 18.69
CA VAL A 69 -33.78 4.71 18.78
C VAL A 69 -33.19 4.15 17.47
N PHE A 70 -32.15 4.75 16.88
CA PHE A 70 -31.49 4.14 15.71
C PHE A 70 -30.84 2.81 16.10
N HIS A 71 -31.21 1.73 15.42
CA HIS A 71 -30.61 0.40 15.61
C HIS A 71 -29.62 0.13 14.49
N LEU A 72 -28.38 -0.26 14.82
CA LEU A 72 -27.42 -0.69 13.80
C LEU A 72 -27.94 -1.96 13.09
N PRO A 73 -27.85 -2.05 11.74
CA PRO A 73 -28.33 -3.21 10.96
C PRO A 73 -27.64 -4.51 11.38
N HIS A 74 -28.31 -5.67 11.26
CA HIS A 74 -27.85 -6.98 11.78
C HIS A 74 -26.37 -7.33 11.47
N ARG A 75 -25.71 -8.13 12.32
CA ARG A 75 -24.25 -8.48 12.22
C ARG A 75 -23.83 -9.05 10.86
N ASP A 76 -24.75 -9.66 10.13
CA ASP A 76 -24.48 -10.19 8.79
C ASP A 76 -24.19 -9.09 7.76
N PHE A 77 -24.64 -7.86 8.01
CA PHE A 77 -24.42 -6.71 7.12
C PHE A 77 -22.96 -6.26 7.07
N ASP A 78 -22.22 -6.54 8.15
CA ASP A 78 -20.82 -6.18 8.36
C ASP A 78 -19.85 -7.18 7.70
N SER A 79 -20.37 -8.33 7.24
CA SER A 79 -19.56 -9.38 6.65
C SER A 79 -18.97 -8.98 5.28
N GLY A 80 -17.64 -9.12 5.16
CA GLY A 80 -16.92 -9.06 3.88
C GLY A 80 -16.54 -7.68 3.33
N ARG A 81 -16.78 -6.58 4.07
CA ARG A 81 -16.35 -5.23 3.66
C ARG A 81 -15.84 -4.43 4.86
N THR A 82 -14.53 -4.18 4.91
CA THR A 82 -13.84 -3.41 5.96
C THR A 82 -13.76 -1.91 5.69
N THR A 83 -14.29 -1.45 4.55
CA THR A 83 -14.22 -0.04 4.11
C THR A 83 -15.60 0.53 3.76
N GLY A 84 -15.74 1.86 3.84
CA GLY A 84 -16.99 2.58 3.61
C GLY A 84 -18.00 2.46 4.75
N VAL A 85 -19.29 2.74 4.48
CA VAL A 85 -20.37 2.77 5.48
C VAL A 85 -20.45 1.49 6.31
N LYS A 86 -20.15 0.32 5.70
CA LYS A 86 -20.13 -0.98 6.40
C LYS A 86 -18.94 -1.14 7.35
N GLY A 87 -17.76 -0.65 6.96
CA GLY A 87 -16.59 -0.63 7.83
C GLY A 87 -16.82 0.25 9.06
N VAL A 88 -17.43 1.42 8.87
CA VAL A 88 -17.78 2.33 9.97
C VAL A 88 -18.77 1.70 10.95
N ILE A 89 -19.80 1.00 10.46
CA ILE A 89 -20.78 0.28 11.30
C ILE A 89 -20.09 -0.85 12.08
N ALA A 90 -19.20 -1.61 11.44
CA ALA A 90 -18.45 -2.67 12.10
C ALA A 90 -17.50 -2.12 13.18
N ASP A 91 -16.84 -1.01 12.89
CA ASP A 91 -15.92 -0.34 13.82
C ASP A 91 -16.68 0.22 15.03
N ALA A 92 -17.85 0.84 14.83
CA ALA A 92 -18.72 1.32 15.91
C ALA A 92 -19.13 0.19 16.87
N ARG A 93 -19.46 -1.00 16.35
CA ARG A 93 -19.77 -2.18 17.18
C ARG A 93 -18.58 -2.64 18.01
N SER A 94 -17.40 -2.72 17.40
CA SER A 94 -16.18 -3.12 18.11
C SER A 94 -15.74 -2.08 19.15
N TYR A 95 -16.05 -0.80 18.94
CA TYR A 95 -15.86 0.25 19.93
C TYR A 95 -16.76 0.06 21.16
N GLU A 96 -18.06 -0.20 20.96
CA GLU A 96 -18.98 -0.48 22.06
C GLU A 96 -18.59 -1.75 22.84
N GLU A 97 -18.15 -2.81 22.15
CA GLU A 97 -17.72 -4.05 22.79
C GLU A 97 -16.43 -3.84 23.63
N ALA A 98 -15.49 -3.05 23.12
CA ALA A 98 -14.29 -2.65 23.87
C ALA A 98 -14.64 -1.75 25.07
N ARG A 99 -15.57 -0.80 24.91
CA ARG A 99 -16.02 0.09 25.99
C ARG A 99 -16.76 -0.68 27.09
N ARG A 100 -17.65 -1.60 26.72
CA ARG A 100 -18.41 -2.44 27.66
C ARG A 100 -17.49 -3.40 28.43
N THR A 101 -16.48 -3.96 27.78
CA THR A 101 -15.50 -4.84 28.43
C THR A 101 -14.50 -4.07 29.31
N GLY A 102 -14.15 -2.83 28.95
CA GLY A 102 -13.33 -1.93 29.76
C GLY A 102 -14.03 -1.42 31.02
N SER A 103 -15.30 -1.02 30.91
CA SER A 103 -16.10 -0.46 32.02
C SER A 103 -16.38 -1.50 33.13
N TYR A 104 -16.41 -2.79 32.79
CA TYR A 104 -16.61 -3.89 33.76
C TYR A 104 -15.44 -4.11 34.73
N ARG A 105 -14.28 -3.49 34.52
CA ARG A 105 -13.13 -3.55 35.45
C ARG A 105 -13.22 -2.53 36.59
N GLY A 106 -14.06 -1.50 36.48
CA GLY A 106 -14.22 -0.45 37.50
C GLY A 106 -15.33 -0.70 38.52
N SER A 107 -16.33 -1.54 38.20
CA SER A 107 -17.48 -1.77 39.08
C SER A 107 -17.53 -3.21 39.59
N ARG A 108 -16.76 -3.50 40.64
CA ARG A 108 -16.88 -4.73 41.44
C ARG A 108 -17.47 -4.39 42.80
N GLY A 109 -18.70 -3.89 42.78
CA GLY A 109 -19.56 -3.69 43.96
C GLY A 109 -20.95 -4.29 43.71
N ASN A 110 -21.11 -5.55 44.09
CA ASN A 110 -22.36 -6.15 44.58
C ASN A 110 -23.66 -5.99 43.74
N SER A 111 -24.09 -7.05 43.05
CA SER A 111 -25.26 -7.82 43.47
C SER A 111 -25.53 -8.99 42.52
N SER A 112 -25.92 -10.11 43.11
CA SER A 112 -26.43 -11.28 42.43
C SER A 112 -27.75 -11.00 41.73
N THR A 113 -27.92 -11.47 40.50
CA THR A 113 -29.08 -12.29 40.13
C THR A 113 -28.80 -13.01 38.81
N ARG A 114 -29.01 -14.31 38.84
CA ARG A 114 -29.12 -15.16 37.66
C ARG A 114 -30.53 -14.92 37.10
N ASP A 115 -30.62 -14.28 35.94
CA ASP A 115 -31.73 -14.37 34.94
C ASP A 115 -31.85 -13.07 34.13
N ALA A 116 -31.01 -12.90 33.10
CA ALA A 116 -31.20 -11.83 32.10
C ALA A 116 -30.46 -12.15 30.79
N LYS A 117 -30.75 -13.29 30.14
CA LYS A 117 -30.18 -13.63 28.82
C LYS A 117 -30.96 -13.05 27.61
N ARG A 118 -31.90 -12.12 27.80
CA ARG A 118 -32.70 -11.55 26.69
C ARG A 118 -32.96 -10.03 26.73
N ALA A 119 -32.35 -9.29 27.65
CA ALA A 119 -32.50 -7.84 27.73
C ALA A 119 -31.14 -7.18 27.97
N SER A 120 -30.38 -6.91 26.92
CA SER A 120 -29.12 -6.15 27.03
C SER A 120 -28.98 -5.08 25.93
N SER A 121 -30.11 -4.44 25.60
CA SER A 121 -30.16 -3.31 24.66
C SER A 121 -30.91 -2.09 25.20
N ALA A 122 -31.34 -2.08 26.47
CA ALA A 122 -32.27 -1.07 26.99
C ALA A 122 -31.83 -0.43 28.32
N THR A 123 -30.53 -0.41 28.62
CA THR A 123 -29.98 0.25 29.83
C THR A 123 -29.01 1.38 29.45
N PHE A 124 -29.34 2.11 28.38
CA PHE A 124 -28.45 3.12 27.76
C PHE A 124 -28.74 4.57 28.17
N LEU A 125 -29.61 4.84 29.16
CA LEU A 125 -30.06 6.22 29.37
C LEU A 125 -29.90 6.78 30.79
N ASN A 126 -29.33 6.05 31.75
CA ASN A 126 -29.12 6.57 33.10
C ASN A 126 -27.79 6.10 33.71
N ASP A 127 -26.67 6.37 33.02
CA ASP A 127 -25.37 6.36 33.67
C ASP A 127 -24.68 7.68 33.34
N ASP A 128 -25.06 8.71 34.09
CA ASP A 128 -24.35 9.99 34.21
C ASP A 128 -23.02 9.73 34.93
N GLY A 129 -22.14 8.99 34.26
CA GLY A 129 -20.74 8.87 34.63
C GLY A 129 -20.02 10.09 34.08
N GLU A 130 -19.82 11.07 34.96
CA GLU A 130 -18.89 12.20 34.84
C GLU A 130 -17.45 11.69 34.64
N GLY A 131 -17.19 11.02 33.52
CA GLY A 131 -15.86 10.65 33.06
C GLY A 131 -15.26 11.86 32.38
N SER A 132 -14.17 12.38 32.93
CA SER A 132 -13.40 13.49 32.36
C SER A 132 -13.25 13.30 30.85
N ALA A 133 -13.64 14.27 30.03
CA ALA A 133 -13.54 14.21 28.56
C ALA A 133 -12.13 13.80 28.09
N SER A 134 -11.10 14.10 28.90
CA SER A 134 -9.72 13.68 28.72
C SER A 134 -9.51 12.16 28.79
N GLU A 135 -10.20 11.45 29.68
CA GLU A 135 -10.09 9.98 29.80
C GLU A 135 -10.80 9.26 28.65
N GLU A 136 -11.90 9.83 28.16
CA GLU A 136 -12.61 9.32 26.97
C GLU A 136 -11.75 9.51 25.71
N GLU A 137 -11.06 10.64 25.57
CA GLU A 137 -10.15 10.90 24.45
C GLU A 137 -8.96 9.93 24.43
N GLU A 138 -8.30 9.70 25.57
CA GLU A 138 -7.22 8.70 25.69
C GLU A 138 -7.70 7.27 25.42
N PHE A 139 -8.96 6.94 25.74
CA PHE A 139 -9.54 5.64 25.43
C PHE A 139 -9.77 5.48 23.93
N ILE A 140 -10.30 6.51 23.26
CA ILE A 140 -10.54 6.50 21.81
C ILE A 140 -9.21 6.35 21.05
N GLU A 141 -8.16 7.06 21.46
CA GLU A 141 -6.84 6.95 20.83
C GLU A 141 -6.24 5.55 20.97
N ARG A 142 -6.29 4.97 22.18
CA ARG A 142 -5.81 3.61 22.44
C ARG A 142 -6.60 2.58 21.64
N TRP A 143 -7.92 2.73 21.57
CA TRP A 143 -8.77 1.85 20.79
C TRP A 143 -8.46 1.95 19.28
N ARG A 144 -8.28 3.16 18.74
CA ARG A 144 -7.86 3.36 17.33
C ARG A 144 -6.49 2.76 17.05
N ALA A 145 -5.55 2.85 17.99
CA ALA A 145 -4.23 2.24 17.86
C ALA A 145 -4.32 0.70 17.86
N GLN A 146 -5.07 0.11 18.79
CA GLN A 146 -5.31 -1.33 18.86
C GLN A 146 -5.99 -1.85 17.58
N ARG A 147 -7.00 -1.12 17.08
CA ARG A 147 -7.72 -1.49 15.86
C ARG A 147 -6.83 -1.47 14.62
N ARG A 148 -5.94 -0.48 14.49
CA ARG A 148 -4.93 -0.45 13.41
C ARG A 148 -3.98 -1.64 13.49
N GLN A 149 -3.56 -2.01 14.70
CA GLN A 149 -2.67 -3.16 14.90
C GLN A 149 -3.36 -4.49 14.53
N GLU A 150 -4.61 -4.68 14.93
CA GLU A 150 -5.42 -5.85 14.57
C GLU A 150 -5.62 -5.94 13.05
N LEU A 151 -5.99 -4.84 12.39
CA LEU A 151 -6.15 -4.80 10.94
C LEU A 151 -4.83 -5.03 10.20
N SER A 152 -3.69 -4.57 10.74
CA SER A 152 -2.38 -4.85 10.13
C SER A 152 -1.99 -6.33 10.23
N THR A 153 -2.35 -6.99 11.34
CA THR A 153 -2.06 -8.41 11.58
C THR A 153 -2.97 -9.31 10.74
N ILE A 154 -4.25 -8.94 10.63
CA ILE A 154 -5.28 -9.69 9.89
C ILE A 154 -5.22 -9.38 8.39
N GLY A 155 -4.73 -8.20 8.00
CA GLY A 155 -4.60 -7.76 6.60
C GLY A 155 -3.63 -8.60 5.76
N ASN A 156 -2.76 -9.38 6.39
CA ASN A 156 -1.94 -10.39 5.70
C ASN A 156 -2.73 -11.63 5.27
N ASP A 157 -3.86 -11.95 5.92
CA ASP A 157 -4.61 -13.19 5.69
C ASP A 157 -6.00 -12.95 5.07
N ILE A 158 -6.56 -11.74 5.21
CA ILE A 158 -7.73 -11.32 4.45
C ILE A 158 -7.27 -11.01 3.02
N ARG A 159 -7.30 -12.04 2.17
CA ARG A 159 -7.38 -11.92 0.72
C ARG A 159 -8.56 -11.03 0.38
N ASN A 160 -8.31 -9.72 0.31
CA ASN A 160 -9.18 -8.78 -0.35
C ASN A 160 -9.30 -9.27 -1.80
N ARG A 161 -10.43 -9.90 -2.11
CA ARG A 161 -10.65 -10.67 -3.33
C ARG A 161 -10.88 -9.77 -4.55
N ARG A 162 -10.20 -8.62 -4.58
CA ARG A 162 -10.26 -7.64 -5.67
C ARG A 162 -9.03 -6.73 -5.64
N THR A 163 -8.32 -6.76 -6.76
CA THR A 163 -7.30 -5.80 -7.22
C THR A 163 -6.02 -5.66 -6.38
N SER A 164 -5.24 -6.72 -6.35
CA SER A 164 -3.80 -6.56 -6.61
C SER A 164 -3.52 -7.33 -7.89
N PRO A 165 -2.80 -6.78 -8.89
CA PRO A 165 -2.35 -7.58 -10.00
C PRO A 165 -1.54 -8.72 -9.39
N SER A 166 -2.05 -9.94 -9.48
CA SER A 166 -1.20 -11.11 -9.30
C SER A 166 -0.22 -11.01 -10.45
N VAL A 167 0.94 -10.36 -10.20
CA VAL A 167 2.04 -10.34 -11.14
C VAL A 167 2.26 -11.81 -11.48
N ARG A 168 1.95 -12.18 -12.73
CA ARG A 168 2.23 -13.53 -13.22
C ARG A 168 3.72 -13.70 -12.99
N ARG A 169 4.09 -14.62 -12.09
CA ARG A 169 5.49 -14.87 -11.78
C ARG A 169 6.04 -15.71 -12.91
N TYR A 170 6.91 -15.12 -13.71
CA TYR A 170 7.60 -15.76 -14.81
C TYR A 170 8.93 -16.29 -14.30
N GLY A 171 9.05 -17.60 -14.11
CA GLY A 171 10.26 -18.21 -13.53
C GLY A 171 10.86 -19.29 -14.42
N ARG A 172 10.48 -19.31 -15.70
CA ARG A 172 10.90 -20.30 -16.69
C ARG A 172 11.32 -19.59 -17.96
N PHE A 173 12.27 -20.20 -18.65
CA PHE A 173 12.73 -19.76 -19.95
C PHE A 173 11.86 -20.48 -21.00
N ASP A 174 10.78 -19.81 -21.42
CA ASP A 174 9.79 -20.42 -22.31
C ASP A 174 10.26 -20.32 -23.77
N GLU A 175 10.16 -21.42 -24.49
CA GLU A 175 10.37 -21.45 -25.94
C GLU A 175 9.06 -21.18 -26.66
N VAL A 176 9.08 -20.23 -27.59
CA VAL A 176 7.89 -19.88 -28.36
C VAL A 176 8.21 -19.75 -29.85
N ASP A 177 7.20 -20.10 -30.64
CA ASP A 177 7.13 -19.90 -32.09
C ASP A 177 6.64 -18.47 -32.42
N ALA A 178 6.57 -18.09 -33.69
CA ALA A 178 6.14 -16.79 -34.21
C ALA A 178 4.86 -16.25 -33.54
N MET A 179 3.83 -17.11 -33.43
CA MET A 179 2.56 -16.76 -32.81
C MET A 179 2.69 -16.59 -31.29
N GLY A 180 3.53 -17.40 -30.66
CA GLY A 180 3.78 -17.31 -29.23
C GLY A 180 4.64 -16.10 -28.85
N TYR A 181 5.50 -15.65 -29.75
CA TYR A 181 6.23 -14.38 -29.61
C TYR A 181 5.27 -13.19 -29.56
N LEU A 182 4.32 -13.12 -30.50
CA LEU A 182 3.30 -12.06 -30.52
C LEU A 182 2.42 -12.10 -29.25
N ASP A 183 2.03 -13.31 -28.83
CA ASP A 183 1.28 -13.51 -27.61
C ASP A 183 2.06 -13.06 -26.36
N ALA A 184 3.36 -13.36 -26.31
CA ALA A 184 4.24 -13.01 -25.22
C ALA A 184 4.45 -11.51 -25.06
N ILE A 185 4.31 -10.70 -26.12
CA ILE A 185 4.40 -9.24 -26.03
C ILE A 185 3.03 -8.55 -25.86
N GLU A 186 1.96 -9.09 -26.43
CA GLU A 186 0.63 -8.46 -26.43
C GLU A 186 -0.20 -8.80 -25.18
N LYS A 187 -0.23 -10.08 -24.74
CA LYS A 187 -1.06 -10.54 -23.61
C LYS A 187 -0.44 -10.33 -22.24
N VAL A 188 0.63 -9.56 -22.17
CA VAL A 188 1.38 -9.29 -20.94
C VAL A 188 0.93 -7.94 -20.33
N THR A 189 1.05 -7.79 -19.00
CA THR A 189 0.59 -6.57 -18.34
C THR A 189 1.46 -5.37 -18.72
N ARG A 190 0.89 -4.16 -18.70
CA ARG A 190 1.60 -2.95 -19.14
C ARG A 190 2.91 -2.68 -18.38
N ASP A 191 2.98 -3.12 -17.12
CA ASP A 191 4.10 -2.88 -16.21
C ASP A 191 5.18 -3.99 -16.25
N THR A 192 4.92 -5.11 -16.93
CA THR A 192 5.85 -6.25 -16.99
C THR A 192 6.77 -6.12 -18.19
N ILE A 193 8.06 -6.36 -17.96
CA ILE A 193 9.10 -6.36 -18.99
C ILE A 193 9.14 -7.74 -19.64
N VAL A 194 9.16 -7.78 -20.98
CA VAL A 194 9.29 -9.02 -21.76
C VAL A 194 10.65 -9.00 -22.44
N VAL A 195 11.46 -10.01 -22.16
CA VAL A 195 12.79 -10.20 -22.73
C VAL A 195 12.72 -11.38 -23.70
N VAL A 196 12.92 -11.09 -24.98
CA VAL A 196 12.93 -12.06 -26.06
C VAL A 196 14.36 -12.29 -26.50
N PHE A 197 14.83 -13.52 -26.34
CA PHE A 197 16.12 -13.99 -26.82
C PHE A 197 15.94 -14.65 -28.19
N VAL A 198 16.50 -14.02 -29.22
CA VAL A 198 16.51 -14.56 -30.57
C VAL A 198 17.76 -15.41 -30.71
N TYR A 199 17.55 -16.70 -30.96
CA TYR A 199 18.61 -17.69 -31.00
C TYR A 199 18.73 -18.32 -32.39
N ASP A 200 19.96 -18.71 -32.72
CA ASP A 200 20.29 -19.57 -33.86
C ASP A 200 21.00 -20.82 -33.33
N HIS A 201 20.66 -21.98 -33.91
CA HIS A 201 21.23 -23.27 -33.55
C HIS A 201 22.58 -23.53 -34.24
N GLU A 202 22.85 -22.86 -35.38
CA GLU A 202 24.11 -22.99 -36.10
C GLU A 202 25.23 -22.17 -35.42
N CYS A 203 24.87 -21.15 -34.63
CA CYS A 203 25.81 -20.28 -33.96
C CYS A 203 26.15 -20.75 -32.53
N PRO A 204 27.42 -21.10 -32.21
CA PRO A 204 27.80 -21.54 -30.86
C PRO A 204 27.68 -20.45 -29.80
N VAL A 205 27.80 -19.18 -30.19
CA VAL A 205 27.63 -18.04 -29.28
C VAL A 205 26.22 -18.02 -28.70
N SER A 206 25.21 -18.30 -29.51
CA SER A 206 23.81 -18.35 -29.10
C SER A 206 23.60 -19.32 -27.92
N GLN A 207 24.29 -20.47 -27.94
CA GLN A 207 24.24 -21.43 -26.84
C GLN A 207 24.86 -20.87 -25.55
N ILE A 208 26.02 -20.20 -25.66
CA ILE A 208 26.69 -19.58 -24.52
C ILE A 208 25.79 -18.51 -23.87
N ILE A 209 25.11 -17.69 -24.67
CA ILE A 209 24.18 -16.67 -24.16
C ILE A 209 22.95 -17.30 -23.51
N SER A 210 22.40 -18.35 -24.11
CA SER A 210 21.29 -19.13 -23.53
C SER A 210 21.67 -19.70 -22.16
N ASP A 211 22.87 -20.27 -22.04
CA ASP A 211 23.36 -20.85 -20.78
C ASP A 211 23.61 -19.79 -19.71
N ALA A 212 24.06 -18.60 -20.10
CA ALA A 212 24.23 -17.46 -19.19
C ALA A 212 22.88 -16.83 -18.77
N LEU A 213 21.85 -16.89 -19.62
CA LEU A 213 20.50 -16.39 -19.30
C LEU A 213 19.73 -17.34 -18.38
N ALA A 214 19.91 -18.66 -18.53
CA ALA A 214 19.21 -19.69 -17.75
C ALA A 214 19.19 -19.45 -16.22
N PRO A 215 20.32 -19.09 -15.55
CA PRO A 215 20.32 -18.78 -14.10
C PRO A 215 19.68 -17.42 -13.75
N LEU A 216 19.56 -16.48 -14.68
CA LEU A 216 18.97 -15.16 -14.43
C LEU A 216 17.44 -15.20 -14.42
N VAL A 217 16.84 -16.08 -15.23
CA VAL A 217 15.38 -16.24 -15.32
C VAL A 217 14.69 -16.49 -13.97
N PRO A 218 15.09 -17.48 -13.15
CA PRO A 218 14.45 -17.72 -11.85
C PRO A 218 14.71 -16.61 -10.84
N THR A 219 15.80 -15.85 -11.00
CA THR A 219 16.19 -14.75 -10.11
C THR A 219 15.27 -13.53 -10.27
N HIS A 220 14.70 -13.36 -11.46
CA HIS A 220 13.85 -12.21 -11.80
C HIS A 220 12.42 -12.61 -12.19
N PRO A 221 11.57 -13.03 -11.22
CA PRO A 221 10.24 -13.53 -11.52
C PRO A 221 9.24 -12.49 -12.06
N ALA A 222 9.61 -11.22 -12.03
CA ALA A 222 8.80 -10.12 -12.55
C ALA A 222 8.96 -9.92 -14.07
N ILE A 223 9.99 -10.53 -14.67
CA ILE A 223 10.35 -10.37 -16.08
C ILE A 223 9.98 -11.65 -16.83
N HIS A 224 9.31 -11.52 -17.96
CA HIS A 224 9.00 -12.65 -18.82
C HIS A 224 10.14 -12.92 -19.79
N PHE A 225 10.88 -14.01 -19.57
CA PHE A 225 11.93 -14.44 -20.48
C PHE A 225 11.42 -15.48 -21.46
N VAL A 226 11.70 -15.23 -22.74
CA VAL A 226 11.22 -16.02 -23.87
C VAL A 226 12.36 -16.25 -24.84
N ARG A 227 12.46 -17.44 -25.43
CA ARG A 227 13.40 -17.75 -26.52
C ARG A 227 12.64 -18.06 -27.81
N VAL A 228 13.16 -17.57 -28.92
CA VAL A 228 12.56 -17.71 -30.26
C VAL A 228 13.65 -18.00 -31.28
N HIS A 229 13.37 -18.88 -32.24
CA HIS A 229 14.30 -19.14 -33.32
C HIS A 229 14.25 -18.00 -34.36
N TYR A 230 15.41 -17.60 -34.90
CA TYR A 230 15.47 -16.47 -35.84
C TYR A 230 14.55 -16.62 -37.07
N ALA A 231 14.36 -17.87 -37.54
CA ALA A 231 13.51 -18.17 -38.69
C ALA A 231 12.02 -17.94 -38.43
N ASP A 232 11.56 -18.08 -37.17
CA ASP A 232 10.14 -17.97 -36.83
C ASP A 232 9.68 -16.51 -36.83
N ILE A 233 10.60 -15.56 -36.62
CA ILE A 233 10.33 -14.12 -36.57
C ILE A 233 10.84 -13.36 -37.81
N GLU A 234 11.28 -14.08 -38.85
CA GLU A 234 11.88 -13.51 -40.07
C GLU A 234 12.98 -12.47 -39.78
N PHE A 235 13.76 -12.71 -38.73
CA PHE A 235 14.82 -11.79 -38.32
C PHE A 235 16.08 -12.01 -39.16
N ASP A 236 16.83 -10.93 -39.40
CA ASP A 236 18.07 -11.01 -40.17
C ASP A 236 19.13 -11.84 -39.40
N ASN A 237 19.62 -12.91 -40.02
CA ASN A 237 20.67 -13.77 -39.47
C ASN A 237 21.93 -12.98 -39.08
N ALA A 238 22.22 -11.87 -39.77
CA ALA A 238 23.38 -11.04 -39.44
C ALA A 238 23.29 -10.44 -38.03
N GLY A 239 22.08 -10.28 -37.47
CA GLY A 239 21.87 -9.70 -36.14
C GLY A 239 21.83 -10.70 -34.99
N VAL A 240 21.92 -12.02 -35.24
CA VAL A 240 21.74 -13.07 -34.23
C VAL A 240 23.11 -13.49 -33.64
N PRO A 241 23.25 -13.71 -32.31
CA PRO A 241 22.21 -13.66 -31.28
C PRO A 241 21.82 -12.23 -30.84
N ALA A 242 20.53 -12.03 -30.61
CA ALA A 242 19.96 -10.75 -30.18
C ALA A 242 19.09 -10.90 -28.92
N ILE A 243 19.10 -9.88 -28.06
CA ILE A 243 18.16 -9.75 -26.94
C ILE A 243 17.30 -8.51 -27.19
N LEU A 244 15.99 -8.72 -27.28
CA LEU A 244 14.99 -7.68 -27.44
C LEU A 244 14.23 -7.52 -26.12
N ALA A 245 14.06 -6.29 -25.66
CA ALA A 245 13.28 -6.00 -24.45
C ALA A 245 12.10 -5.08 -24.78
N TYR A 246 10.91 -5.59 -24.45
CA TYR A 246 9.64 -4.89 -24.63
C TYR A 246 9.08 -4.44 -23.28
N LYS A 247 8.40 -3.30 -23.30
CA LYS A 247 7.62 -2.75 -22.18
C LYS A 247 6.25 -2.29 -22.71
N ASN A 248 5.31 -1.95 -21.83
CA ASN A 248 4.08 -1.22 -22.21
C ASN A 248 3.27 -1.85 -23.36
N GLN A 249 3.12 -3.17 -23.42
CA GLN A 249 2.38 -3.89 -24.47
C GLN A 249 2.95 -3.64 -25.88
N GLY A 250 4.20 -4.07 -26.11
CA GLY A 250 4.83 -4.08 -27.45
C GLY A 250 5.76 -2.92 -27.76
N ASP A 251 6.08 -2.06 -26.78
CA ASP A 251 7.06 -0.99 -26.95
C ASP A 251 8.49 -1.54 -26.78
N LEU A 252 9.23 -1.67 -27.88
CA LEU A 252 10.63 -2.11 -27.89
C LEU A 252 11.52 -0.96 -27.38
N PHE A 253 12.06 -1.11 -26.17
CA PHE A 253 12.89 -0.07 -25.56
C PHE A 253 14.39 -0.41 -25.56
N ALA A 254 14.74 -1.69 -25.64
CA ALA A 254 16.13 -2.11 -25.77
C ALA A 254 16.27 -3.19 -26.86
N ASN A 255 17.18 -2.94 -27.79
CA ASN A 255 17.59 -3.88 -28.81
C ASN A 255 19.10 -4.11 -28.67
N LEU A 256 19.47 -5.29 -28.19
CA LEU A 256 20.85 -5.69 -27.96
C LEU A 256 21.23 -6.69 -29.05
N THR A 257 21.63 -6.17 -30.21
CA THR A 257 22.36 -6.94 -31.22
C THR A 257 23.85 -6.90 -30.90
N TYR A 258 24.60 -7.93 -31.31
CA TYR A 258 26.05 -8.01 -31.12
C TYR A 258 26.50 -7.82 -29.66
N ILE A 259 25.87 -8.55 -28.73
CA ILE A 259 26.14 -8.44 -27.29
C ILE A 259 27.62 -8.70 -26.96
N ILE A 260 28.29 -9.54 -27.76
CA ILE A 260 29.72 -9.84 -27.60
C ILE A 260 30.58 -8.60 -27.82
N ASP A 261 30.27 -7.78 -28.83
CA ASP A 261 31.06 -6.58 -29.16
C ASP A 261 30.93 -5.48 -28.10
N GLN A 262 29.89 -5.55 -27.26
CA GLN A 262 29.71 -4.65 -26.12
C GLN A 262 30.49 -5.09 -24.87
N ILE A 263 31.04 -6.30 -24.88
CA ILE A 263 31.83 -6.85 -23.79
C ILE A 263 33.30 -6.60 -24.13
N PRO A 264 34.10 -6.03 -23.20
CA PRO A 264 35.54 -5.89 -23.42
C PRO A 264 36.16 -7.28 -23.63
N ASP A 265 37.00 -7.41 -24.66
CA ASP A 265 37.68 -8.65 -25.07
C ASP A 265 38.43 -9.38 -23.93
N ASP A 266 38.76 -8.67 -22.84
CA ASP A 266 39.45 -9.18 -21.66
C ASP A 266 38.54 -9.86 -20.60
N THR A 267 37.22 -9.90 -20.81
CA THR A 267 36.27 -10.49 -19.85
C THR A 267 35.60 -11.76 -20.38
N LEU A 268 35.66 -12.84 -19.60
CA LEU A 268 34.95 -14.08 -19.91
C LEU A 268 33.44 -13.79 -19.89
N PHE A 269 32.73 -14.23 -20.94
CA PHE A 269 31.29 -14.11 -21.03
C PHE A 269 30.63 -14.96 -19.93
N ASP A 270 30.25 -14.32 -18.83
CA ASP A 270 29.66 -14.95 -17.66
C ASP A 270 28.29 -14.33 -17.34
N THR A 271 27.47 -15.06 -16.59
CA THR A 271 26.13 -14.68 -16.13
C THR A 271 26.11 -13.25 -15.55
N ARG A 272 27.15 -12.90 -14.78
CA ARG A 272 27.30 -11.58 -14.14
C ARG A 272 27.57 -10.45 -15.13
N ALA A 273 28.33 -10.72 -16.19
CA ALA A 273 28.59 -9.74 -17.24
C ALA A 273 27.30 -9.42 -17.99
N LEU A 274 26.53 -10.47 -18.34
CA LEU A 274 25.22 -10.32 -18.97
C LEU A 274 24.24 -9.55 -18.06
N GLU A 275 24.18 -9.88 -16.77
CA GLU A 275 23.35 -9.16 -15.80
C GLU A 275 23.69 -7.66 -15.75
N THR A 276 25.00 -7.32 -15.79
CA THR A 276 25.46 -5.93 -15.78
C THR A 276 25.00 -5.17 -17.02
N ILE A 277 25.03 -5.81 -18.20
CA ILE A 277 24.52 -5.23 -19.45
C ILE A 277 23.00 -5.02 -19.36
N LEU A 278 22.26 -6.02 -18.88
CA LEU A 278 20.81 -5.93 -18.75
C LEU A 278 20.40 -4.80 -17.77
N ARG A 279 21.13 -4.63 -16.66
CA ARG A 279 20.96 -3.50 -15.72
C ARG A 279 21.27 -2.15 -16.37
N LYS A 280 22.36 -2.05 -17.13
CA LYS A 280 22.74 -0.82 -17.85
C LYS A 280 21.64 -0.35 -18.80
N HIS A 281 20.96 -1.29 -19.46
CA HIS A 281 19.85 -1.03 -20.36
C HIS A 281 18.48 -0.91 -19.64
N LYS A 282 18.45 -0.97 -18.30
CA LYS A 282 17.23 -0.90 -17.47
C LYS A 282 16.21 -2.00 -17.79
N ILE A 283 16.70 -3.16 -18.19
CA ILE A 283 15.89 -4.37 -18.42
C ILE A 283 15.62 -5.07 -17.08
N ILE A 284 16.59 -5.00 -16.16
CA ILE A 284 16.57 -5.53 -14.80
C ILE A 284 16.87 -4.40 -13.82
#